data_AF-A0A931BES9-F1
#
_entry.id   AF-A0A931BES9-F1
#
_cell.length_a   1.000
_cell.length_b   1.000
_cell.length_c   1.000
_cell.angle_alpha   90.00
_cell.angle_beta   90.00
_cell.angle_gamma   90.00
#
_symmetry.space_group_name_H-M   'P 1'
#
loop_
_entity.id
_entity.type
_entity.pdbx_description
1 polymer ?
#
loop_
_entity_poly.entity_id
_entity_poly.type
_entity_poly.pdbx_seq_one_letter_code
_entity_poly.pdbx_strand_id
1 'polypeptide(L)'
;MIKPSALFAAAAAVAFALLTANTAQAQSKVASYATGKPGTEQYEELSFWVKDGKRADIYYTRGKNRNEIRGNYLPQTGKTNGASFAVRLADDRLLTIIPSGSQLKVADSATDAPRTFAWKYEGPVNGVGTFCRECTANPKEAMELLRAYYLK
;
A
#
# COMPACT_ATOMS: atom_id res chain seq x y z
N MET A 1 -7.39 -74.83 -27.94
CA MET A 1 -7.19 -75.01 -26.48
C MET A 1 -5.69 -75.02 -26.21
N ILE A 2 -5.17 -74.04 -25.48
CA ILE A 2 -4.04 -74.05 -24.52
C ILE A 2 -3.94 -72.60 -23.99
N LYS A 3 -3.80 -72.46 -22.67
CA LYS A 3 -3.63 -71.21 -21.90
C LYS A 3 -2.27 -71.31 -21.19
N PRO A 4 -1.81 -70.28 -20.45
CA PRO A 4 -0.93 -69.19 -20.84
C PRO A 4 0.46 -69.27 -20.14
N SER A 5 1.38 -68.33 -20.44
CA SER A 5 2.46 -67.79 -19.58
C SER A 5 3.36 -66.90 -20.46
N ALA A 6 4.04 -65.84 -20.06
CA ALA A 6 4.00 -64.83 -19.00
C ALA A 6 5.19 -63.88 -19.32
N LEU A 7 5.15 -62.65 -18.77
CA LEU A 7 6.28 -61.70 -18.61
C LEU A 7 6.76 -60.94 -19.85
N PHE A 8 6.57 -59.62 -19.85
CA PHE A 8 7.63 -58.60 -19.76
C PHE A 8 6.91 -57.29 -19.37
N ALA A 9 7.02 -56.91 -18.09
CA ALA A 9 7.99 -55.94 -17.59
C ALA A 9 7.47 -54.50 -17.74
N ALA A 10 7.29 -53.88 -16.57
CA ALA A 10 6.81 -52.54 -16.34
C ALA A 10 7.65 -51.47 -17.05
N ALA A 11 6.97 -50.53 -17.71
CA ALA A 11 7.48 -49.19 -18.01
C ALA A 11 6.42 -48.22 -17.48
N ALA A 12 6.56 -47.69 -16.27
CA ALA A 12 7.39 -46.53 -15.96
C ALA A 12 7.03 -45.32 -16.83
N ALA A 13 6.13 -44.47 -16.34
CA ALA A 13 6.40 -43.05 -16.16
C ALA A 13 5.10 -42.35 -15.75
N VAL A 14 5.05 -42.03 -14.46
CA VAL A 14 4.18 -41.03 -13.85
C VAL A 14 4.07 -39.82 -14.79
N ALA A 15 2.88 -39.60 -15.35
CA ALA A 15 2.55 -38.34 -16.01
C ALA A 15 2.60 -37.25 -14.93
N PHE A 16 3.77 -36.60 -14.85
CA PHE A 16 4.01 -35.41 -14.05
C PHE A 16 2.99 -34.36 -14.48
N ALA A 17 1.91 -34.26 -13.70
CA ALA A 17 1.07 -33.09 -13.68
C ALA A 17 1.96 -31.90 -13.31
N LEU A 18 2.44 -31.19 -14.33
CA LEU A 18 2.97 -29.84 -14.19
C LEU A 18 1.78 -28.97 -13.76
N LEU A 19 1.45 -29.00 -12.47
CA LEU A 19 0.84 -27.87 -11.82
C LEU A 19 1.81 -26.71 -12.04
N THR A 20 1.55 -25.93 -13.08
CA THR A 20 1.97 -24.53 -13.11
C THR A 20 1.20 -23.85 -11.99
N ALA A 21 1.73 -23.98 -10.77
CA ALA A 21 1.42 -23.07 -9.69
C ALA A 21 1.85 -21.70 -10.23
N ASN A 22 0.91 -20.97 -10.83
CA ASN A 22 1.01 -19.54 -10.95
C ASN A 22 1.15 -19.04 -9.52
N THR A 23 2.39 -18.87 -9.06
CA THR A 23 2.68 -18.04 -7.92
C THR A 23 2.27 -16.64 -8.36
N ALA A 24 1.00 -16.32 -8.15
CA ALA A 24 0.54 -14.94 -8.14
C ALA A 24 1.36 -14.25 -7.06
N GLN A 25 2.50 -13.67 -7.47
CA GLN A 25 3.29 -12.86 -6.57
C GLN A 25 2.36 -11.78 -6.05
N ALA A 26 2.20 -11.75 -4.74
CA ALA A 26 1.29 -10.82 -4.10
C ALA A 26 1.61 -9.40 -4.58
N GLN A 27 0.66 -8.77 -5.30
CA GLN A 27 0.87 -7.47 -5.89
C GLN A 27 0.67 -6.41 -4.81
N SER A 28 1.77 -5.88 -4.30
CA SER A 28 1.77 -4.80 -3.32
C SER A 28 2.00 -3.47 -4.02
N LYS A 29 1.21 -2.46 -3.65
CA LYS A 29 1.40 -1.06 -4.05
C LYS A 29 1.29 -0.13 -2.85
N VAL A 30 2.08 0.94 -2.84
CA VAL A 30 2.04 1.97 -1.81
C VAL A 30 1.97 3.37 -2.43
N ALA A 31 1.08 4.18 -1.87
CA ALA A 31 1.03 5.61 -2.12
C ALA A 31 1.51 6.35 -0.87
N SER A 32 2.61 7.10 -1.01
CA SER A 32 3.19 7.88 0.07
C SER A 32 3.01 9.37 -0.17
N TYR A 33 2.59 10.07 0.87
CA TYR A 33 2.38 11.51 0.87
C TYR A 33 3.12 12.11 2.06
N ALA A 34 3.83 13.21 1.86
CA ALA A 34 4.63 13.82 2.91
C ALA A 34 4.47 15.34 2.95
N THR A 35 4.84 15.90 4.11
CA THR A 35 4.98 17.34 4.33
C THR A 35 6.20 17.60 5.21
N GLY A 36 6.68 18.85 5.19
CA GLY A 36 7.95 19.20 5.81
C GLY A 36 9.17 18.62 5.06
N LYS A 37 10.35 18.70 5.68
CA LYS A 37 11.62 18.26 5.10
C LYS A 37 12.13 17.01 5.82
N PRO A 38 12.53 15.95 5.11
CA PRO A 38 13.15 14.78 5.74
C PRO A 38 14.31 15.16 6.66
N GLY A 39 14.35 14.55 7.85
CA GLY A 39 15.37 14.84 8.86
C GLY A 39 15.10 16.08 9.73
N THR A 40 13.90 16.65 9.70
CA THR A 40 13.48 17.73 10.61
C THR A 40 12.30 17.30 11.50
N GLU A 41 12.07 18.01 12.60
CA GLU A 41 10.96 17.72 13.53
C GLU A 41 9.59 17.91 12.90
N GLN A 42 9.50 18.72 11.84
CA GLN A 42 8.28 19.00 11.10
C GLN A 42 8.01 17.99 9.98
N TYR A 43 8.89 17.00 9.78
CA TYR A 43 8.65 15.95 8.79
C TYR A 43 7.47 15.09 9.20
N GLU A 44 6.52 14.93 8.29
CA GLU A 44 5.42 13.98 8.44
C GLU A 44 5.20 13.26 7.11
N GLU A 45 4.81 11.99 7.19
CA GLU A 45 4.53 11.15 6.04
C GLU A 45 3.38 10.19 6.35
N LEU A 46 2.51 9.97 5.36
CA LEU A 46 1.47 8.96 5.35
C LEU A 46 1.73 7.99 4.21
N SER A 47 1.71 6.70 4.51
CA SER A 47 1.89 5.63 3.53
C SER A 47 0.70 4.69 3.56
N PHE A 48 0.05 4.53 2.41
CA PHE A 48 -1.17 3.73 2.24
C PHE A 48 -0.88 2.51 1.38
N TRP A 49 -0.88 1.33 1.99
CA TRP A 49 -0.54 0.07 1.34
C TRP A 49 -1.77 -0.67 0.86
N VAL A 50 -1.71 -1.15 -0.38
CA VAL A 50 -2.64 -2.10 -0.97
C VAL A 50 -1.89 -3.36 -1.27
N LYS A 51 -2.42 -4.50 -0.85
CA LYS A 51 -1.87 -5.82 -1.12
C LYS A 51 -2.97 -6.72 -1.65
N ASP A 52 -2.73 -7.38 -2.77
CA ASP A 52 -3.67 -8.33 -3.38
C ASP A 52 -5.06 -7.71 -3.63
N GLY A 53 -5.07 -6.46 -4.11
CA GLY A 53 -6.29 -5.71 -4.40
C GLY A 53 -7.13 -5.38 -3.15
N LYS A 54 -6.51 -5.36 -1.97
CA LYS A 54 -7.18 -5.03 -0.70
C LYS A 54 -6.37 -3.99 0.06
N ARG A 55 -7.06 -3.16 0.85
CA ARG A 55 -6.41 -2.31 1.84
C ARG A 55 -5.57 -3.20 2.77
N ALA A 56 -4.33 -2.79 2.98
CA ALA A 56 -3.40 -3.42 3.90
C ALA A 56 -3.03 -2.40 4.98
N ASP A 57 -1.74 -2.14 5.17
CA ASP A 57 -1.23 -1.26 6.21
C ASP A 57 -1.39 0.23 5.90
N ILE A 58 -1.51 1.02 6.97
CA ILE A 58 -1.37 2.47 6.93
C ILE A 58 -0.29 2.83 7.94
N TYR A 59 0.68 3.64 7.53
CA TYR A 59 1.72 4.16 8.41
C TYR A 59 1.71 5.67 8.39
N TYR A 60 1.89 6.25 9.58
CA TYR A 60 2.15 7.65 9.79
C TYR A 60 3.53 7.80 10.42
N THR A 61 4.45 8.43 9.70
CA THR A 61 5.83 8.66 10.14
C THR A 61 5.99 10.12 10.49
N ARG A 62 6.60 10.44 11.64
CA ARG A 62 6.83 11.85 12.06
C ARG A 62 8.18 12.11 12.68
N GLY A 63 8.59 13.37 12.62
CA GLY A 63 9.74 13.92 13.31
C GLY A 63 11.08 13.57 12.66
N LYS A 64 12.15 14.13 13.23
CA LYS A 64 13.52 13.99 12.69
C LYS A 64 13.98 12.54 12.58
N ASN A 65 13.58 11.72 13.55
CA ASN A 65 13.98 10.32 13.66
C ASN A 65 13.04 9.36 12.92
N ARG A 66 12.08 9.88 12.15
CA ARG A 66 11.10 9.08 11.39
C ARG A 66 10.38 8.05 12.27
N ASN A 67 9.85 8.50 13.40
CA ASN A 67 9.06 7.65 14.29
C ASN A 67 7.80 7.19 13.55
N GLU A 68 7.72 5.90 13.26
CA GLU A 68 6.61 5.29 12.52
C GLU A 68 5.51 4.81 13.49
N ILE A 69 4.27 5.15 13.16
CA ILE A 69 3.07 4.80 13.92
C ILE A 69 2.10 4.12 12.96
N ARG A 70 1.67 2.90 13.29
CA ARG A 70 0.66 2.20 12.51
C ARG A 70 -0.71 2.85 12.71
N GLY A 71 -1.42 3.05 11.61
CA GLY A 71 -2.78 3.60 11.58
C GLY A 71 -3.81 2.52 11.27
N ASN A 72 -5.01 2.69 11.84
CA ASN A 72 -6.19 1.89 11.56
C ASN A 72 -7.13 2.68 10.65
N TYR A 73 -7.51 2.09 9.52
CA TYR A 73 -8.51 2.68 8.64
C TYR A 73 -9.88 2.73 9.32
N LEU A 74 -10.55 3.87 9.18
CA LEU A 74 -11.95 4.04 9.53
C LEU A 74 -12.70 4.60 8.31
N PRO A 75 -13.75 3.91 7.82
CA PRO A 75 -14.61 4.49 6.80
C PRO A 75 -15.28 5.72 7.41
N GLN A 76 -15.25 6.85 6.71
CA GLN A 76 -15.88 8.04 7.24
C GLN A 76 -17.37 8.03 6.91
N THR A 77 -18.19 7.99 7.96
CA THR A 77 -19.64 8.12 7.88
C THR A 77 -20.00 9.57 8.25
N GLY A 78 -20.04 10.51 7.30
CA GLY A 78 -20.42 11.89 7.61
C GLY A 78 -20.15 12.97 6.56
N LYS A 79 -20.73 14.16 6.79
CA LYS A 79 -20.80 15.34 5.90
C LYS A 79 -19.46 16.06 5.69
N THR A 80 -18.45 15.43 5.12
CA THR A 80 -17.46 16.19 4.36
C THR A 80 -18.04 16.50 2.98
N ASN A 81 -17.79 17.70 2.43
CA ASN A 81 -18.17 18.06 1.06
C ASN A 81 -17.30 17.31 0.03
N GLY A 82 -17.30 15.98 0.06
CA GLY A 82 -16.47 15.11 -0.77
C GLY A 82 -16.09 13.80 -0.08
N ALA A 83 -15.57 12.86 -0.88
CA ALA A 83 -15.07 11.57 -0.40
C ALA A 83 -13.86 11.78 0.53
N SER A 84 -13.92 11.20 1.72
CA SER A 84 -12.87 11.25 2.74
C SER A 84 -12.86 9.93 3.52
N PHE A 85 -11.78 9.70 4.26
CA PHE A 85 -11.71 8.61 5.24
C PHE A 85 -10.88 9.06 6.43
N ALA A 86 -11.00 8.34 7.54
CA ALA A 86 -10.20 8.62 8.72
C ALA A 86 -9.18 7.52 9.00
N VAL A 87 -8.09 7.90 9.66
CA VAL A 87 -7.04 7.00 10.16
C VAL A 87 -6.89 7.25 11.65
N ARG A 88 -7.14 6.23 12.47
CA ARG A 88 -6.88 6.28 13.90
C ARG A 88 -5.47 5.75 14.18
N LEU A 89 -4.62 6.59 14.75
CA LEU A 89 -3.27 6.22 15.15
C LEU A 89 -3.28 5.47 16.49
N ALA A 90 -2.16 4.81 16.81
CA ALA A 90 -1.99 4.11 18.08
C ALA A 90 -1.97 5.03 19.31
N ASP A 91 -1.75 6.34 19.13
CA ASP A 91 -1.85 7.37 20.17
C ASP A 91 -3.24 8.03 20.22
N ASP A 92 -4.28 7.34 19.72
CA ASP A 92 -5.69 7.75 19.63
C ASP A 92 -5.98 9.00 18.80
N ARG A 93 -4.96 9.65 18.21
CA ARG A 93 -5.16 10.74 17.25
C ARG A 93 -5.93 10.26 16.03
N LEU A 94 -6.87 11.09 15.59
CA LEU A 94 -7.66 10.86 14.40
C LEU A 94 -7.21 11.80 13.27
N LEU A 95 -6.70 11.21 12.20
CA LEU A 95 -6.35 11.93 10.99
C LEU A 95 -7.47 11.77 9.96
N THR A 96 -8.13 12.85 9.59
CA THR A 96 -9.10 12.88 8.51
C THR A 96 -8.40 13.21 7.20
N ILE A 97 -8.45 12.27 6.25
CA ILE A 97 -7.76 12.34 4.97
C ILE A 97 -8.74 12.82 3.89
N ILE A 98 -8.46 13.99 3.33
CA ILE A 98 -9.31 14.67 2.35
C ILE A 98 -8.50 14.87 1.06
N PRO A 99 -8.82 14.16 -0.03
CA PRO A 99 -8.18 14.37 -1.32
C PRO A 99 -8.41 15.79 -1.83
N SER A 100 -7.36 16.41 -2.37
CA SER A 100 -7.40 17.72 -3.00
C SER A 100 -6.51 17.70 -4.24
N GLY A 101 -7.08 17.37 -5.40
CA GLY A 101 -6.32 17.16 -6.63
C GLY A 101 -5.40 15.94 -6.52
N SER A 102 -4.08 16.15 -6.57
CA SER A 102 -3.05 15.12 -6.38
C SER A 102 -2.39 15.18 -5.00
N GLN A 103 -2.94 15.97 -4.08
CA GLN A 103 -2.45 16.15 -2.71
C GLN A 103 -3.50 15.70 -1.71
N LEU A 104 -3.12 15.59 -0.44
CA LEU A 104 -4.02 15.32 0.67
C LEU A 104 -4.04 16.53 1.61
N LYS A 105 -5.25 16.99 1.96
CA LYS A 105 -5.46 17.78 3.16
C LYS A 105 -5.72 16.82 4.30
N VAL A 106 -4.97 16.97 5.38
CA VAL A 106 -5.03 16.10 6.55
C VAL A 106 -5.41 16.97 7.74
N ALA A 107 -6.64 16.80 8.22
CA ALA A 107 -7.09 17.39 9.47
C ALA A 107 -6.78 16.41 10.60
N ASP A 108 -6.15 16.91 11.66
CA ASP A 108 -5.67 16.12 12.78
C ASP A 108 -6.44 16.53 14.03
N SER A 109 -7.05 15.59 14.74
CA SER A 109 -7.87 15.89 15.92
C SER A 109 -7.11 16.61 17.04
N ALA A 110 -5.78 16.59 17.01
CA ALA A 110 -4.94 17.31 17.97
C ALA A 110 -4.61 18.76 17.56
N THR A 111 -4.94 19.20 16.34
CA THR A 111 -4.56 20.53 15.83
C THR A 111 -5.67 21.18 15.02
N ASP A 112 -5.88 22.48 15.18
CA ASP A 112 -6.99 23.17 14.52
C ASP A 112 -6.84 23.34 13.00
N ALA A 113 -5.60 23.42 12.50
CA ALA A 113 -5.32 23.69 11.08
C ALA A 113 -4.98 22.41 10.30
N PRO A 114 -5.71 22.09 9.20
CA PRO A 114 -5.33 21.00 8.31
C PRO A 114 -3.98 21.26 7.65
N ARG A 115 -3.19 20.20 7.52
CA ARG A 115 -1.89 20.22 6.82
C ARG A 115 -2.02 19.65 5.42
N THR A 116 -1.21 20.14 4.50
CA THR A 116 -1.17 19.65 3.13
C THR A 116 0.01 18.71 2.93
N PHE A 117 -0.27 17.51 2.41
CA PHE A 117 0.70 16.48 2.09
C PHE A 117 0.76 16.29 0.57
N ALA A 118 1.95 16.39 0.00
CA ALA A 118 2.20 16.15 -1.41
C ALA A 118 2.68 14.71 -1.63
N TRP A 119 2.41 14.14 -2.81
CA TRP A 119 2.95 12.83 -3.16
C TRP A 119 4.48 12.84 -3.04
N LYS A 120 5.02 11.79 -2.43
CA LYS A 120 6.46 11.63 -2.20
C LYS A 120 7.00 10.57 -3.16
N TYR A 121 7.91 10.99 -4.03
CA TYR A 121 8.69 10.06 -4.84
C TYR A 121 9.64 9.25 -3.95
N GLU A 122 9.66 7.94 -4.15
CA GLU A 122 10.58 6.99 -3.52
C GLU A 122 11.27 6.19 -4.61
N GLY A 123 12.54 6.49 -4.85
CA GLY A 123 13.32 5.89 -5.94
C GLY A 123 14.65 6.60 -6.15
N PRO A 124 15.40 6.21 -7.19
CA PRO A 124 16.70 6.80 -7.46
C PRO A 124 16.57 8.28 -7.80
N VAL A 125 17.49 9.08 -7.26
CA VAL A 125 17.64 10.51 -7.54
C VAL A 125 18.96 10.70 -8.28
N ASN A 126 18.90 11.27 -9.48
CA ASN A 126 20.08 11.46 -10.34
C ASN A 126 20.89 10.17 -10.57
N GLY A 127 20.19 9.03 -10.71
CA GLY A 127 20.82 7.72 -10.92
C GLY A 127 21.39 7.05 -9.66
N VAL A 128 21.28 7.68 -8.48
CA VAL A 128 21.72 7.11 -7.20
C VAL A 128 20.53 6.57 -6.41
N GLY A 129 20.59 5.31 -6.00
CA GLY A 129 19.54 4.61 -5.24
C GLY A 129 18.95 3.41 -5.97
N THR A 130 17.93 2.79 -5.39
CA THR A 130 17.18 1.68 -6.01
C THR A 130 15.73 2.07 -6.22
N PHE A 131 15.12 1.52 -7.26
CA PHE A 131 13.69 1.74 -7.51
C PHE A 131 12.86 1.04 -6.43
N CYS A 132 11.93 1.77 -5.83
CA CYS A 132 10.86 1.16 -5.04
C CYS A 132 9.84 0.54 -5.99
N ARG A 133 9.74 -0.79 -6.01
CA ARG A 133 8.86 -1.52 -6.94
C ARG A 133 7.39 -1.39 -6.55
N GLU A 134 7.15 -1.33 -5.24
CA GLU A 134 5.85 -1.20 -4.62
C GLU A 134 5.33 0.24 -4.71
N CYS A 135 6.21 1.23 -4.81
CA CYS A 135 5.79 2.62 -4.84
C CYS A 135 5.07 2.96 -6.14
N THR A 136 4.05 3.79 -6.01
CA THR A 136 3.38 4.42 -7.15
C THR A 136 4.37 5.34 -7.87
N ALA A 137 4.36 5.32 -9.20
CA ALA A 137 5.40 5.96 -10.00
C ALA A 137 5.22 7.49 -10.11
N ASN A 138 4.00 7.99 -9.85
CA ASN A 138 3.66 9.40 -9.99
C ASN A 138 2.43 9.77 -9.13
N PRO A 139 2.15 11.08 -8.95
CA PRO A 139 1.03 11.54 -8.13
C PRO A 139 -0.37 11.08 -8.62
N LYS A 140 -0.53 10.84 -9.93
CA LYS A 140 -1.80 10.39 -10.50
C LYS A 140 -2.08 8.94 -10.09
N GLU A 141 -1.12 8.04 -10.25
CA GLU A 141 -1.23 6.64 -9.83
C GLU A 141 -1.45 6.52 -8.32
N ALA A 142 -0.76 7.35 -7.53
CA ALA A 142 -0.98 7.43 -6.07
C ALA A 142 -2.43 7.77 -5.72
N MET A 143 -3.00 8.79 -6.35
CA MET A 143 -4.39 9.19 -6.08
C MET A 143 -5.41 8.17 -6.61
N GLU A 144 -5.12 7.51 -7.73
CA GLU A 144 -5.94 6.41 -8.26
C GLU A 144 -5.97 5.21 -7.29
N LEU A 145 -4.84 4.89 -6.67
CA LEU A 145 -4.76 3.86 -5.63
C LEU A 145 -5.65 4.21 -4.42
N LEU A 146 -5.59 5.45 -3.93
CA LEU A 146 -6.44 5.91 -2.82
C LEU A 146 -7.92 5.85 -3.18
N ARG A 147 -8.29 6.30 -4.39
CA ARG A 147 -9.69 6.26 -4.88
C ARG A 147 -10.24 4.84 -4.96
N ALA A 148 -9.45 3.90 -5.48
CA ALA A 148 -9.88 2.53 -5.66
C ALA A 148 -10.10 1.78 -4.33
N TYR A 149 -9.31 2.08 -3.30
CA TYR A 149 -9.25 1.22 -2.10
C TYR A 149 -9.66 1.91 -0.80
N TYR A 150 -9.50 3.23 -0.66
CA TYR A 150 -9.71 3.96 0.60
C TYR A 150 -10.91 4.91 0.58
N LEU A 151 -11.23 5.52 -0.56
CA LEU A 151 -12.24 6.59 -0.69
C LEU A 151 -13.60 6.07 -1.22
N LYS A 152 -14.05 4.92 -0.74
CA LYS A 152 -15.33 4.31 -1.16
C LYS A 152 -16.52 4.90 -0.42
#